data_AF-A0A920NEJ2-F1
#
_entry.id   AF-A0A920NEJ2-F1
#
_cell.length_a   1.000
_cell.length_b   1.000
_cell.length_c   1.000
_cell.angle_alpha   90.00
_cell.angle_beta   90.00
_cell.angle_gamma   90.00
#
_symmetry.space_group_name_H-M   'P 1'
#
loop_
_entity.id
_entity.type
_entity.pdbx_description
1 polymer ?
#
loop_
_entity_poly.entity_id
_entity_poly.type
_entity_poly.pdbx_seq_one_letter_code
_entity_poly.pdbx_strand_id
1 'polypeptide(L)'
;MQSQLLFQLQQNIRLIYGCKKQHPKHICSREKWSDALPYLERVINLTPDDTISIKETALVSSKSGDQQRAIELLHRASALDPDDASIHSDLSKLYQNSERWSEAKNALDQALALEPKNANFTKKWLIVFLCLETKKQH
;
A
#
# COMPACT_ATOMS: atom_id res chain seq x y z
N MET A 1 -11.98 -26.63 -6.27
CA MET A 1 -12.94 -25.50 -6.37
C MET A 1 -12.33 -24.17 -5.94
N GLN A 2 -11.64 -24.07 -4.80
CA GLN A 2 -11.04 -22.81 -4.32
C GLN A 2 -10.03 -22.17 -5.29
N SER A 3 -9.20 -22.97 -5.98
CA SER A 3 -8.20 -22.46 -6.93
C SER A 3 -8.80 -21.77 -8.16
N GLN A 4 -9.94 -22.26 -8.66
CA GLN A 4 -10.62 -21.69 -9.83
C GLN A 4 -11.37 -20.40 -9.48
N LEU A 5 -11.95 -20.34 -8.28
CA LEU A 5 -12.54 -19.14 -7.72
C LEU A 5 -11.46 -18.07 -7.47
N LEU A 6 -10.33 -18.44 -6.88
CA LEU A 6 -9.19 -17.55 -6.66
C LEU A 6 -8.67 -16.99 -8.00
N PHE A 7 -8.55 -17.83 -9.02
CA PHE A 7 -8.12 -17.41 -10.36
C PHE A 7 -9.10 -16.41 -11.00
N GLN A 8 -10.41 -16.66 -10.89
CA GLN A 8 -11.43 -15.71 -11.38
C GLN A 8 -11.41 -14.39 -10.60
N LEU A 9 -11.23 -14.44 -9.28
CA LEU A 9 -11.10 -13.23 -8.45
C LEU A 9 -9.85 -12.43 -8.83
N GLN A 10 -8.70 -13.09 -9.01
CA GLN A 10 -7.47 -12.46 -9.47
C GLN A 10 -7.59 -11.89 -10.88
N GLN A 11 -8.31 -12.55 -11.81
CA GLN A 11 -8.59 -11.99 -13.13
C GLN A 11 -9.47 -10.73 -13.04
N ASN A 12 -10.52 -10.73 -12.21
CA ASN A 12 -11.40 -9.57 -12.03
C ASN A 12 -10.65 -8.40 -11.39
N ILE A 13 -9.84 -8.67 -10.36
CA ILE A 13 -8.93 -7.70 -9.76
C ILE A 13 -7.96 -7.18 -10.82
N ARG A 14 -7.34 -8.05 -11.63
CA ARG A 14 -6.44 -7.63 -12.70
C ARG A 14 -7.13 -6.86 -13.83
N LEU A 15 -8.42 -7.04 -14.09
CA LEU A 15 -9.16 -6.21 -15.04
C LEU A 15 -9.44 -4.82 -14.47
N ILE A 16 -9.72 -4.73 -13.16
CA ILE A 16 -9.90 -3.46 -12.45
C ILE A 16 -8.54 -2.71 -12.29
N TYR A 17 -7.47 -3.43 -11.97
CA TYR A 17 -6.12 -2.88 -11.77
C TYR A 17 -5.31 -2.75 -13.07
N GLY A 18 -5.54 -3.61 -14.06
CA GLY A 18 -4.77 -3.74 -15.30
C GLY A 18 -4.94 -2.57 -16.26
N CYS A 19 -5.95 -1.73 -16.04
CA CYS A 19 -6.04 -0.41 -16.67
C CYS A 19 -4.80 0.48 -16.37
N LYS A 20 -4.03 0.19 -15.29
CA LYS A 20 -2.79 0.89 -14.94
C LYS A 20 -1.60 0.67 -15.89
N LYS A 21 -1.49 -0.47 -16.58
CA LYS A 21 -0.28 -0.74 -17.40
C LYS A 21 -0.34 -0.13 -18.80
N GLN A 22 -1.53 0.19 -19.32
CA GLN A 22 -1.67 0.65 -20.72
C GLN A 22 -1.96 2.15 -20.86
N HIS A 23 -2.49 2.84 -19.84
CA HIS A 23 -2.83 4.26 -19.96
C HIS A 23 -2.58 5.08 -18.68
N PRO A 24 -1.51 5.91 -18.61
CA PRO A 24 -1.17 6.71 -17.42
C PRO A 24 -2.11 7.89 -17.13
N LYS A 25 -3.21 8.07 -17.89
CA LYS A 25 -4.15 9.20 -17.76
C LYS A 25 -5.63 8.84 -17.67
N HIS A 26 -6.01 7.56 -17.61
CA HIS A 26 -7.42 7.23 -17.40
C HIS A 26 -7.75 7.24 -15.91
N ILE A 27 -8.46 8.30 -15.53
CA ILE A 27 -9.18 8.48 -14.27
C ILE A 27 -9.91 7.18 -13.93
N CYS A 28 -9.40 6.43 -12.95
CA CYS A 28 -10.22 5.47 -12.22
C CYS A 28 -11.04 6.28 -11.23
N SER A 29 -12.26 6.59 -11.65
CA SER A 29 -13.29 7.19 -10.81
C SER A 29 -13.36 6.46 -9.48
N ARG A 30 -13.54 7.21 -8.39
CA ARG A 30 -13.79 6.69 -7.03
C ARG A 30 -14.75 5.50 -7.01
N GLU A 31 -15.73 5.49 -7.91
CA GLU A 31 -16.73 4.43 -8.10
C GLU A 31 -16.17 3.04 -8.40
N LYS A 32 -15.01 2.89 -9.07
CA LYS A 32 -14.49 1.55 -9.40
C LYS A 32 -13.68 0.90 -8.28
N TRP A 33 -13.19 1.69 -7.33
CA TRP A 33 -12.42 1.16 -6.19
C TRP A 33 -13.34 0.55 -5.13
N SER A 34 -14.52 1.13 -4.92
CA SER A 34 -15.57 0.54 -4.08
C SER A 34 -16.02 -0.83 -4.60
N ASP A 35 -16.13 -0.98 -5.92
CA ASP A 35 -16.53 -2.24 -6.54
C ASP A 35 -15.47 -3.34 -6.41
N ALA A 36 -14.19 -2.96 -6.28
CA ALA A 36 -13.06 -3.89 -6.17
C ALA A 36 -12.90 -4.48 -4.76
N LEU A 37 -13.24 -3.72 -3.73
CA LEU A 37 -13.11 -4.12 -2.32
C LEU A 37 -13.77 -5.45 -1.98
N PRO A 38 -15.02 -5.76 -2.36
CA PRO A 38 -15.64 -7.04 -2.01
C PRO A 38 -14.94 -8.25 -2.66
N TYR A 39 -14.34 -8.08 -3.84
CA TYR A 39 -13.54 -9.15 -4.46
C TYR A 39 -12.21 -9.35 -3.72
N LEU A 40 -11.56 -8.26 -3.34
CA LEU A 40 -10.31 -8.28 -2.57
C LEU A 40 -10.50 -8.86 -1.17
N GLU A 41 -11.61 -8.54 -0.49
CA GLU A 41 -11.98 -9.15 0.79
C GLU A 41 -12.15 -10.67 0.68
N ARG A 42 -12.81 -11.13 -0.39
CA ARG A 42 -12.89 -12.57 -0.67
C ARG A 42 -11.53 -13.20 -0.89
N VAL A 43 -10.62 -12.52 -1.60
CA VAL A 43 -9.25 -13.01 -1.79
C VAL A 43 -8.52 -13.12 -0.47
N ILE A 44 -8.48 -12.07 0.36
CA ILE A 44 -7.81 -12.12 1.67
C ILE A 44 -8.42 -13.20 2.58
N ASN A 45 -9.73 -13.44 2.51
CA ASN A 45 -10.37 -14.51 3.28
C ASN A 45 -9.97 -15.92 2.79
N LEU A 46 -9.68 -16.07 1.49
CA LEU A 46 -9.20 -17.33 0.92
C LEU A 46 -7.69 -17.52 1.08
N THR A 47 -6.93 -16.41 1.15
CA THR A 47 -5.47 -16.40 1.27
C THR A 47 -5.06 -15.42 2.40
N PRO A 48 -5.29 -15.79 3.67
CA PRO A 48 -5.07 -14.89 4.80
C PRO A 48 -3.59 -14.56 5.04
N ASP A 49 -2.68 -15.37 4.53
CA ASP A 49 -1.24 -15.20 4.74
C ASP A 49 -0.52 -14.71 3.46
N ASP A 50 -1.28 -14.43 2.39
CA ASP A 50 -0.70 -13.88 1.16
C ASP A 50 -0.50 -12.37 1.28
N THR A 51 0.72 -11.99 1.65
CA THR A 51 1.18 -10.61 1.78
C THR A 51 0.91 -9.78 0.52
N ILE A 52 0.98 -10.38 -0.68
CA ILE A 52 0.74 -9.65 -1.94
C ILE A 52 -0.71 -9.20 -2.03
N SER A 53 -1.66 -10.12 -1.82
CA SER A 53 -3.09 -9.80 -1.84
C SER A 53 -3.48 -8.80 -0.75
N ILE A 54 -2.85 -8.88 0.43
CA ILE A 54 -3.07 -7.93 1.52
C ILE A 54 -2.60 -6.52 1.13
N LYS A 55 -1.40 -6.39 0.55
CA LYS A 55 -0.87 -5.10 0.07
C LYS A 55 -1.70 -4.51 -1.06
N GLU A 56 -2.13 -5.34 -2.02
CA GLU A 56 -2.99 -4.89 -3.11
C GLU A 56 -4.30 -4.32 -2.58
N THR A 57 -4.89 -4.98 -1.58
CA THR A 57 -6.10 -4.51 -0.92
C THR A 57 -5.86 -3.22 -0.16
N ALA A 58 -4.77 -3.12 0.59
CA ALA A 58 -4.40 -1.89 1.29
C ALA A 58 -4.27 -0.70 0.33
N LEU A 59 -3.63 -0.91 -0.83
CA LEU A 59 -3.51 0.11 -1.85
C LEU A 59 -4.87 0.57 -2.36
N VAL A 60 -5.81 -0.35 -2.56
CA VAL A 60 -7.18 0.01 -2.98
C VAL A 60 -7.96 0.68 -1.89
N SER A 61 -7.92 0.21 -0.63
CA SER A 61 -8.52 0.89 0.51
C SER A 61 -8.03 2.35 0.61
N SER A 62 -6.73 2.58 0.45
CA SER A 62 -6.16 3.93 0.40
C SER A 62 -6.74 4.78 -0.74
N LYS A 63 -6.91 4.21 -1.93
CA LYS A 63 -7.48 4.91 -3.09
C LYS A 63 -8.98 5.15 -2.98
N SER A 64 -9.70 4.27 -2.29
CA SER A 64 -11.12 4.42 -1.94
C SER A 64 -11.35 5.49 -0.87
N GLY A 65 -10.30 5.93 -0.17
CA GLY A 65 -10.37 6.92 0.91
C GLY A 65 -10.38 6.32 2.31
N ASP A 66 -10.40 4.99 2.43
CA ASP A 66 -10.29 4.28 3.70
C ASP A 66 -8.80 4.07 4.06
N GLN A 67 -8.19 5.17 4.49
CA GLN A 67 -6.76 5.22 4.80
C GLN A 67 -6.41 4.46 6.07
N GLN A 68 -7.32 4.42 7.04
CA GLN A 68 -7.13 3.70 8.29
C GLN A 68 -7.03 2.19 8.03
N ARG A 69 -7.97 1.64 7.25
CA ARG A 69 -7.94 0.24 6.85
C ARG A 69 -6.70 -0.12 6.04
N ALA A 70 -6.25 0.79 5.16
CA ALA A 70 -5.02 0.58 4.40
C ALA A 70 -3.79 0.44 5.31
N ILE A 71 -3.70 1.26 6.37
CA ILE A 71 -2.62 1.17 7.37
C ILE A 71 -2.69 -0.15 8.14
N GLU A 72 -3.88 -0.56 8.58
CA GLU A 72 -4.08 -1.84 9.29
C GLU A 72 -3.67 -3.04 8.44
N LEU A 73 -4.06 -3.06 7.17
CA LEU A 73 -3.69 -4.12 6.24
C LEU A 73 -2.18 -4.15 5.99
N LEU A 74 -1.50 -3.01 5.87
CA LEU A 74 -0.05 -2.99 5.71
C LEU A 74 0.70 -3.41 6.99
N HIS A 75 0.20 -3.11 8.18
CA HIS A 75 0.77 -3.63 9.43
C HIS A 75 0.63 -5.14 9.53
N ARG A 76 -0.53 -5.69 9.10
CA ARG A 76 -0.70 -7.13 8.98
C ARG A 76 0.30 -7.72 7.96
N ALA A 77 0.47 -7.06 6.82
CA ALA A 77 1.43 -7.49 5.81
C ALA A 77 2.87 -7.49 6.35
N SER A 78 3.29 -6.46 7.09
CA SER A 78 4.64 -6.42 7.68
C SER A 78 4.84 -7.44 8.80
N ALA A 79 3.78 -7.87 9.47
CA ALA A 79 3.85 -8.95 10.45
C ALA A 79 4.03 -10.33 9.80
N LEU A 80 3.48 -10.51 8.59
CA LEU A 80 3.61 -11.74 7.80
C LEU A 80 4.92 -11.80 7.02
N ASP A 81 5.38 -10.66 6.51
CA ASP A 81 6.63 -10.52 5.77
C ASP A 81 7.44 -9.33 6.30
N PRO A 82 8.26 -9.56 7.35
CA PRO A 82 9.06 -8.50 8.00
C PRO A 82 10.21 -7.98 7.13
N ASP A 83 10.60 -8.73 6.10
CA ASP A 83 11.77 -8.43 5.28
C ASP A 83 11.41 -7.66 3.99
N ASP A 84 10.12 -7.49 3.70
CA ASP A 84 9.64 -6.71 2.55
C ASP A 84 9.65 -5.19 2.84
N ALA A 85 10.77 -4.56 2.48
CA ALA A 85 10.97 -3.12 2.59
C ALA A 85 9.92 -2.28 1.84
N SER A 86 9.27 -2.84 0.82
CA SER A 86 8.25 -2.11 0.07
C SER A 86 6.98 -1.84 0.88
N ILE A 87 6.64 -2.71 1.85
CA ILE A 87 5.52 -2.52 2.78
C ILE A 87 5.73 -1.27 3.63
N HIS A 88 6.94 -1.13 4.18
CA HIS A 88 7.32 0.04 4.97
C HIS A 88 7.33 1.33 4.14
N SER A 89 7.77 1.26 2.88
CA SER A 89 7.63 2.38 1.94
C SER A 89 6.17 2.75 1.66
N ASP A 90 5.26 1.78 1.55
CA ASP A 90 3.84 2.02 1.35
C ASP A 90 3.18 2.61 2.61
N LEU A 91 3.52 2.11 3.81
CA LEU A 91 3.11 2.70 5.09
C LEU A 91 3.55 4.17 5.19
N SER A 92 4.80 4.46 4.87
CA SER A 92 5.30 5.83 4.87
C SER A 92 4.50 6.75 3.96
N LYS A 93 4.14 6.27 2.76
CA LYS A 93 3.32 7.04 1.83
C LYS A 93 1.93 7.33 2.39
N LEU A 94 1.31 6.36 3.07
CA LEU A 94 0.03 6.60 3.75
C LEU A 94 0.19 7.62 4.88
N TYR A 95 1.23 7.53 5.69
CA TYR A 95 1.46 8.52 6.74
C TYR A 95 1.74 9.93 6.19
N GLN A 96 2.49 10.05 5.09
CA GLN A 96 2.70 11.33 4.40
C GLN A 96 1.39 11.96 3.92
N ASN A 97 0.48 11.17 3.34
CA ASN A 97 -0.82 11.66 2.90
C ASN A 97 -1.70 12.16 4.05
N SER A 98 -1.49 11.66 5.28
CA SER A 98 -2.15 12.13 6.50
C SER A 98 -1.31 13.15 7.29
N GLU A 99 -0.23 13.68 6.70
CA GLU A 99 0.72 14.60 7.35
C GLU A 99 1.32 14.08 8.68
N ARG A 100 1.34 12.77 8.85
CA ARG A 100 1.92 12.05 9.99
C ARG A 100 3.42 11.85 9.76
N TRP A 101 4.16 12.96 9.75
CA TRP A 101 5.56 12.98 9.31
C TRP A 101 6.50 12.15 10.17
N SER A 102 6.28 12.09 11.49
CA SER A 102 7.07 11.27 12.42
C SER A 102 6.96 9.78 12.10
N GLU A 103 5.74 9.32 11.85
CA GLU A 103 5.43 7.92 11.55
C GLU A 103 5.87 7.56 10.12
N ALA A 104 5.73 8.50 9.19
CA ALA A 104 6.28 8.37 7.85
C ALA A 104 7.81 8.19 7.85
N LYS A 105 8.50 8.91 8.75
CA LYS A 105 9.96 8.81 8.92
C LYS A 105 10.32 7.43 9.46
N ASN A 106 9.69 7.01 10.55
CA ASN A 106 9.95 5.69 11.17
C ASN A 106 9.74 4.55 10.17
N ALA A 107 8.70 4.63 9.35
CA ALA A 107 8.46 3.63 8.30
C ALA A 107 9.58 3.64 7.23
N LEU A 108 10.10 4.80 6.83
CA LEU A 108 11.24 4.85 5.91
C LEU A 108 12.56 4.43 6.55
N ASP A 109 12.74 4.67 7.85
CA ASP A 109 13.89 4.15 8.62
C ASP A 109 13.89 2.61 8.58
N GLN A 110 12.73 1.97 8.75
CA GLN A 110 12.60 0.51 8.61
C GLN A 110 12.89 0.04 7.17
N ALA A 111 12.34 0.72 6.16
CA ALA A 111 12.60 0.38 4.76
C ALA A 111 14.11 0.50 4.41
N LEU A 112 14.80 1.51 4.94
CA LEU A 112 16.23 1.71 4.75
C LEU A 112 17.09 0.75 5.58
N ALA A 113 16.61 0.27 6.72
CA ALA A 113 17.30 -0.77 7.49
C ALA A 113 17.35 -2.09 6.70
N LEU A 114 16.26 -2.42 5.99
CA LEU A 114 16.17 -3.59 5.13
C LEU A 114 16.93 -3.40 3.80
N GLU A 115 16.79 -2.24 3.16
CA GLU A 115 17.47 -1.92 1.90
C GLU A 115 18.27 -0.59 1.98
N PRO A 116 19.46 -0.58 2.61
CA PRO A 116 20.22 0.65 2.84
C PRO A 116 20.70 1.36 1.57
N LYS A 117 20.83 0.63 0.46
CA LYS A 117 21.32 1.13 -0.83
C LYS A 117 20.20 1.53 -1.79
N ASN A 118 18.94 1.48 -1.35
CA ASN A 118 17.81 1.86 -2.20
C ASN A 118 17.67 3.38 -2.29
N ALA A 119 18.18 3.94 -3.39
CA ALA A 119 18.14 5.37 -3.65
C ALA A 119 16.72 5.97 -3.67
N ASN A 120 15.68 5.17 -3.95
CA ASN A 120 14.30 5.63 -3.89
C ASN A 120 13.86 5.87 -2.43
N PHE A 121 14.18 4.95 -1.53
CA PHE A 121 13.87 5.11 -0.11
C PHE A 121 14.65 6.28 0.50
N THR A 122 15.92 6.45 0.14
CA THR A 122 16.72 7.60 0.59
C THR A 122 16.12 8.92 0.17
N LYS A 123 15.65 9.03 -1.10
CA LYS A 123 14.98 10.23 -1.60
C LYS A 123 13.68 10.53 -0.84
N LYS A 124 12.84 9.51 -0.66
CA LYS A 124 11.60 9.66 0.12
C LYS A 124 11.87 10.08 1.57
N TRP A 125 12.89 9.48 2.18
CA TRP A 125 13.29 9.78 3.56
C TRP A 125 13.73 11.23 3.70
N LEU A 126 14.54 11.72 2.77
CA LEU A 126 14.99 13.12 2.76
C LEU A 126 13.81 14.10 2.69
N ILE A 127 12.82 13.83 1.84
CA ILE A 127 11.61 14.65 1.72
C ILE A 127 10.85 14.68 3.05
N VAL A 128 10.62 13.51 3.66
CA VAL A 128 9.91 13.40 4.94
C VAL A 128 10.68 14.10 6.06
N PHE A 129 12.00 13.96 6.10
CA PHE A 129 12.85 14.62 7.08
C PHE A 129 12.76 16.14 6.98
N LEU A 130 12.85 16.70 5.76
CA LEU A 130 12.70 18.14 5.54
C LEU A 130 11.32 18.65 5.97
N CYS A 131 10.23 17.93 5.62
CA CYS A 131 8.88 18.30 6.04
C CYS A 131 8.68 18.23 7.57
N LEU A 132 9.36 17.31 8.25
CA LEU A 132 9.29 17.20 9.70
C LEU A 132 10.02 18.37 10.38
N GLU A 133 11.19 18.77 9.88
CA GLU A 133 11.96 19.87 10.44
C GLU A 133 11.30 21.23 10.22
N THR A 134 10.67 21.46 9.06
CA THR A 134 9.92 22.71 8.83
C THR A 134 8.72 22.86 9.77
N LYS A 135 8.03 21.75 10.11
CA LYS A 135 6.88 21.79 11.04
C LYS A 135 7.27 21.91 12.51
N LYS A 136 8.52 21.61 12.90
CA LYS A 136 9.00 21.82 14.29
C LYS A 136 9.36 23.28 14.58
N GLN A 137 9.54 24.10 13.56
CA GLN A 137 9.98 25.50 13.68
C GLN A 137 8.81 26.50 13.78
N HIS A 138 7.57 26.02 13.80
CA HIS A 138 6.35 26.79 14.06
C HIS A 138 5.66 26.27 15.30
#